data_AF-A0A7W7LCN1-F1
#
_entry.id   AF-A0A7W7LCN1-F1
#
_cell.length_a   1.000
_cell.length_b   1.000
_cell.length_c   1.000
_cell.angle_alpha   90.00
_cell.angle_beta   90.00
_cell.angle_gamma   90.00
#
_symmetry.space_group_name_H-M   'P 1'
#
loop_
_entity.id
_entity.type
_entity.pdbx_description
1 polymer ?
#
loop_
_entity_poly.entity_id
_entity_poly.type
_entity_poly.pdbx_seq_one_letter_code
_entity_poly.pdbx_strand_id
1 'polypeptide(L)'
;MKDLKFEQKRSLSRFEAAEQLTALAAVLREGGEAELELGPGTLSLRIPDDLRSEMEVEVGDGQIELEIEFKWPTAPSRTAASQAVAGTGKAPRRKSVPAKPGRSSTGTSKSKSAKRAATKTP
;
A
#
# COMPACT_ATOMS: atom_id res chain seq x y z
N MET A 1 -13.76 17.12 -17.83
CA MET A 1 -12.45 16.93 -18.50
C MET A 1 -12.72 16.34 -19.87
N LYS A 2 -11.87 16.64 -20.86
CA LYS A 2 -12.00 16.10 -22.21
C LYS A 2 -11.53 14.65 -22.18
N ASP A 3 -12.24 13.73 -22.81
CA ASP A 3 -11.83 12.34 -22.90
C ASP A 3 -10.47 12.25 -23.63
N LEU A 4 -9.45 11.73 -22.95
CA LEU A 4 -8.13 11.52 -23.54
C LEU A 4 -8.14 10.18 -24.29
N LYS A 5 -7.92 10.21 -25.61
CA LYS A 5 -7.66 9.02 -26.42
C LYS A 5 -6.25 9.11 -27.00
N PHE A 6 -5.44 8.08 -26.75
CA PHE A 6 -4.15 7.87 -27.39
C PHE A 6 -4.25 6.57 -28.22
N GLU A 7 -3.85 6.61 -29.49
CA GLU A 7 -3.84 5.45 -30.38
C GLU A 7 -2.53 5.46 -31.17
N GLN A 8 -1.82 4.33 -31.17
CA GLN A 8 -0.58 4.16 -31.93
C GLN A 8 -0.61 2.82 -32.67
N LYS A 9 -0.50 2.86 -34.00
CA LYS A 9 -0.40 1.68 -34.86
C LYS A 9 0.98 1.63 -35.49
N ARG A 10 1.75 0.58 -35.19
CA ARG A 10 3.08 0.34 -35.75
C ARG A 10 3.36 -1.15 -35.81
N SER A 11 4.20 -1.56 -36.76
CA SER A 11 4.75 -2.92 -36.80
C SER A 11 5.95 -3.01 -35.86
N LEU A 12 5.98 -4.04 -35.02
CA LEU A 12 7.07 -4.33 -34.09
C LEU A 12 7.71 -5.68 -34.40
N SER A 13 9.01 -5.78 -34.16
CA SER A 13 9.65 -7.09 -34.01
C SER A 13 9.18 -7.79 -32.73
N ARG A 14 9.38 -9.12 -32.67
CA ARG A 14 9.09 -9.91 -31.47
C ARG A 14 9.81 -9.38 -30.22
N PHE A 15 11.04 -8.89 -30.36
CA PHE A 15 11.81 -8.37 -29.24
C PHE A 15 11.27 -7.02 -28.76
N GLU A 16 10.98 -6.10 -29.68
CA GLU A 16 10.39 -4.80 -29.31
C GLU A 16 9.03 -4.94 -28.63
N ALA A 17 8.20 -5.88 -29.10
CA ALA A 17 6.94 -6.19 -28.45
C ALA A 17 7.13 -6.71 -27.02
N ALA A 18 8.12 -7.59 -26.79
CA ALA A 18 8.44 -8.12 -25.46
C ALA A 18 8.96 -7.02 -24.51
N GLU A 19 9.82 -6.13 -24.99
CA GLU A 19 10.31 -4.99 -24.21
C GLU A 19 9.16 -4.05 -23.84
N GLN A 20 8.24 -3.77 -24.77
CA GLN A 20 7.07 -2.93 -24.49
C GLN A 20 6.14 -3.56 -23.44
N LEU A 21 5.89 -4.87 -23.51
CA LEU A 21 5.12 -5.58 -22.48
C LEU A 21 5.83 -5.61 -21.13
N THR A 22 7.16 -5.71 -21.13
CA THR A 22 7.97 -5.67 -19.91
C THR A 22 7.90 -4.30 -19.24
N ALA A 23 7.99 -3.22 -20.03
CA ALA A 23 7.86 -1.85 -19.52
C ALA A 23 6.46 -1.61 -18.93
N LEU A 24 5.39 -2.05 -19.63
CA LEU A 24 4.03 -1.98 -19.10
C LEU A 24 3.89 -2.77 -17.80
N ALA A 25 4.44 -3.98 -17.73
CA ALA A 25 4.40 -4.80 -16.54
C ALA A 25 5.17 -4.18 -15.36
N ALA A 26 6.29 -3.49 -15.61
CA ALA A 26 7.04 -2.78 -14.58
C ALA A 26 6.22 -1.64 -13.97
N VAL A 27 5.60 -0.82 -14.82
CA VAL A 27 4.72 0.29 -14.44
C VAL A 27 3.50 -0.19 -13.64
N LEU A 28 2.86 -1.28 -14.07
CA LEU A 28 1.74 -1.88 -13.32
C LEU A 28 2.17 -2.40 -11.93
N ARG A 29 3.41 -2.85 -11.79
CA ARG A 29 3.97 -3.34 -10.51
C ARG A 29 4.29 -2.22 -9.54
N GLU A 30 4.73 -1.07 -10.05
CA GLU A 30 5.01 0.12 -9.27
C GLU A 30 3.72 0.76 -8.74
N GLY A 31 2.68 0.84 -9.59
CA GLY A 31 1.41 1.46 -9.25
C GLY A 31 1.54 2.97 -9.04
N GLY A 32 0.50 3.60 -8.49
CA GLY A 32 0.53 5.04 -8.18
C GLY A 32 0.58 5.90 -9.44
N GLU A 33 1.35 6.99 -9.42
CA GLU A 33 1.58 7.83 -10.61
C GLU A 33 2.76 7.24 -11.38
N ALA A 34 2.51 6.77 -12.60
CA ALA A 34 3.52 6.11 -13.42
C ALA A 34 3.59 6.69 -14.83
N GLU A 35 4.77 6.61 -15.42
CA GLU A 35 5.07 7.05 -16.78
C GLU A 35 5.45 5.85 -17.65
N LEU A 36 4.76 5.70 -18.79
CA LEU A 36 5.03 4.65 -19.76
C LEU A 36 5.50 5.26 -21.08
N GLU A 37 6.69 4.86 -21.53
CA GLU A 37 7.21 5.27 -22.84
C GLU A 37 6.61 4.40 -23.95
N LEU A 38 5.90 5.03 -24.88
CA LEU A 38 5.24 4.39 -26.02
C LEU A 38 5.81 4.91 -27.33
N GLY A 39 7.12 4.73 -27.55
CA GLY A 39 7.82 5.19 -28.76
C GLY A 39 8.02 6.71 -28.76
N PRO A 40 7.28 7.50 -29.57
CA PRO A 40 7.48 8.95 -29.65
C PRO A 40 6.81 9.76 -28.53
N GLY A 41 6.13 9.11 -27.57
CA GLY A 41 5.43 9.81 -26.49
C GLY A 41 5.47 9.06 -25.17
N THR A 42 5.27 9.81 -24.10
CA THR A 42 5.16 9.29 -22.73
C THR A 42 3.71 9.43 -22.27
N LEU A 43 3.17 8.35 -21.72
CA LEU A 43 1.83 8.29 -21.17
C LEU A 43 1.92 8.28 -19.64
N SER A 44 1.40 9.32 -18.99
CA SER A 44 1.30 9.41 -17.54
C SER A 44 -0.07 8.92 -17.08
N LEU A 45 -0.11 7.92 -16.19
CA LEU A 45 -1.33 7.29 -15.68
C LEU A 45 -1.24 7.09 -14.16
N ARG A 46 -2.39 7.27 -13.49
CA ARG A 46 -2.55 6.80 -12.12
C ARG A 46 -3.07 5.36 -12.11
N ILE A 47 -2.28 4.43 -11.60
CA ILE A 47 -2.58 2.99 -11.54
C ILE A 47 -2.97 2.62 -10.09
N PRO A 48 -4.20 2.12 -9.86
CA PRO A 48 -4.63 1.66 -8.55
C PRO A 48 -4.06 0.27 -8.21
N ASP A 49 -4.17 -0.12 -6.94
CA ASP A 49 -3.81 -1.47 -6.47
C ASP A 49 -4.66 -2.57 -7.12
N ASP A 50 -5.92 -2.26 -7.42
CA ASP A 50 -6.88 -3.17 -8.03
C ASP A 50 -7.44 -2.59 -9.34
N LEU A 51 -7.43 -3.40 -10.40
CA LEU A 51 -8.02 -3.07 -11.71
C LEU A 51 -8.74 -4.27 -12.30
N ARG A 52 -9.68 -4.01 -13.22
CA ARG A 52 -10.31 -5.07 -14.01
C ARG A 52 -9.43 -5.35 -15.22
N SER A 53 -9.19 -6.64 -15.52
CA SER A 53 -8.44 -7.09 -16.69
C SER A 53 -9.27 -8.05 -17.52
N GLU A 54 -9.15 -7.91 -18.84
CA GLU A 54 -9.66 -8.86 -19.83
C GLU A 54 -8.50 -9.20 -20.79
N MET A 55 -8.40 -10.46 -21.19
CA MET A 55 -7.39 -10.92 -22.15
C MET A 55 -8.07 -11.83 -23.17
N GLU A 56 -7.90 -11.52 -24.44
CA GLU A 56 -8.54 -12.20 -25.55
C GLU A 56 -7.49 -12.65 -26.57
N VAL A 57 -7.70 -13.85 -27.12
CA VAL A 57 -6.84 -14.43 -28.16
C VAL A 57 -7.74 -14.96 -29.26
N GLU A 58 -7.60 -14.39 -30.45
CA GLU A 58 -8.36 -14.81 -31.62
C GLU A 58 -7.41 -15.32 -32.71
N VAL A 59 -7.89 -16.30 -33.48
CA VAL A 59 -7.18 -16.85 -34.64
C VAL A 59 -8.12 -16.82 -35.83
N GLY A 60 -7.80 -16.00 -36.82
CA GLY A 60 -8.64 -15.74 -37.99
C GLY A 60 -7.85 -15.13 -39.13
N ASP A 61 -8.30 -15.32 -40.38
CA ASP A 61 -7.69 -14.74 -41.58
C ASP A 61 -6.16 -14.94 -41.73
N GLY A 62 -5.66 -16.07 -41.21
CA GLY A 62 -4.23 -16.40 -41.22
C GLY A 62 -3.39 -15.62 -40.21
N GLN A 63 -4.01 -14.97 -39.24
CA GLN A 63 -3.40 -14.12 -38.22
C GLN A 63 -3.79 -14.60 -36.81
N ILE A 64 -2.96 -14.22 -35.84
CA ILE A 64 -3.27 -14.33 -34.41
C ILE A 64 -3.38 -12.92 -33.88
N GLU A 65 -4.48 -12.63 -33.19
CA GLU A 65 -4.70 -11.37 -32.48
C GLU A 65 -4.68 -11.65 -30.98
N LEU A 66 -3.92 -10.83 -30.23
CA LEU A 66 -3.83 -10.88 -28.78
C LEU A 66 -4.16 -9.48 -28.27
N GLU A 67 -5.22 -9.38 -27.48
CA GLU A 67 -5.62 -8.15 -26.82
C GLU A 67 -5.48 -8.28 -25.29
N ILE A 68 -4.94 -7.23 -24.67
CA ILE A 68 -4.86 -7.11 -23.22
C ILE A 68 -5.53 -5.80 -22.85
N GLU A 69 -6.64 -5.88 -22.13
CA GLU A 69 -7.41 -4.74 -21.70
C GLU A 69 -7.34 -4.58 -20.18
N PHE A 70 -7.20 -3.33 -19.74
CA PHE A 70 -7.29 -2.96 -18.34
C PHE A 70 -8.23 -1.77 -18.16
N LYS A 71 -9.11 -1.86 -17.16
CA LYS A 71 -10.10 -0.83 -16.85
C LYS A 71 -10.06 -0.50 -15.36
N TRP A 72 -9.95 0.79 -15.05
CA TRP A 72 -10.05 1.30 -13.69
C TRP A 72 -10.62 2.73 -13.63
N PRO A 73 -11.18 3.15 -12.48
CA PRO A 73 -11.67 4.51 -12.30
C PRO A 73 -10.54 5.53 -12.26
N THR A 74 -10.70 6.65 -12.98
CA THR A 74 -9.76 7.79 -12.92
C THR A 74 -10.08 8.77 -11.80
N ALA A 75 -11.31 8.72 -11.27
CA ALA A 75 -11.68 9.48 -10.09
C ALA A 75 -11.10 8.82 -8.83
N PRO A 76 -10.61 9.59 -7.83
CA PRO A 76 -10.18 9.02 -6.57
C PRO A 76 -11.32 8.21 -5.97
N SER A 77 -11.10 6.91 -5.81
CA SER A 77 -12.04 6.08 -5.07
C SER A 77 -12.14 6.65 -3.66
N ARG A 78 -13.33 7.11 -3.29
CA ARG A 78 -13.64 7.45 -1.91
C ARG A 78 -13.88 6.14 -1.15
N THR A 79 -12.89 5.25 -1.13
CA THR A 79 -13.01 4.02 -0.36
C THR A 79 -13.01 4.41 1.11
N ALA A 80 -14.13 4.09 1.75
CA ALA A 80 -14.47 4.40 3.12
C ALA A 80 -13.31 4.06 4.07
N ALA A 81 -13.10 4.95 5.04
CA ALA A 81 -12.33 4.68 6.24
C ALA A 81 -12.80 3.36 6.86
N SER A 82 -12.10 2.27 6.56
CA SER A 82 -12.34 0.99 7.21
C SER A 82 -11.64 1.06 8.56
N GLN A 83 -12.46 1.40 9.56
CA GLN A 83 -12.36 1.02 10.96
C GLN A 83 -10.91 0.90 11.49
N ALA A 84 -10.38 2.04 11.95
CA ALA A 84 -9.47 1.99 13.07
C ALA A 84 -10.20 1.30 14.23
N VAL A 85 -9.75 0.07 14.48
CA VAL A 85 -10.01 -0.79 15.63
C VAL A 85 -10.34 0.03 16.87
N ALA A 86 -11.46 -0.29 17.52
CA ALA A 86 -11.82 0.17 18.85
C ALA A 86 -10.72 -0.26 19.86
N GLY A 87 -9.68 0.56 19.97
CA GLY A 87 -8.60 0.45 20.94
C GLY A 87 -8.84 1.40 22.10
N THR A 88 -9.44 0.86 23.16
CA THR A 88 -9.35 1.29 24.57
C THR A 88 -8.49 2.53 24.87
N GLY A 89 -9.16 3.66 25.16
CA GLY A 89 -8.54 4.87 25.69
C GLY A 89 -9.44 5.52 26.75
N LYS A 90 -9.31 5.04 27.99
CA LYS A 90 -10.09 5.42 29.18
C LYS A 90 -9.90 6.90 29.54
N ALA A 91 -10.98 7.69 29.56
CA ALA A 91 -11.01 9.05 30.12
C ALA A 91 -11.59 9.07 31.56
N PRO A 92 -11.31 10.10 32.38
CA PRO A 92 -10.95 9.93 33.79
C PRO A 92 -12.16 9.97 34.72
N ARG A 93 -12.16 9.10 35.75
CA ARG A 93 -13.13 9.18 36.85
C ARG A 93 -12.56 9.91 38.05
N ARG A 94 -13.34 10.91 38.48
CA ARG A 94 -13.12 11.85 39.56
C ARG A 94 -13.14 11.18 40.95
N LYS A 95 -12.26 11.69 41.82
CA LYS A 95 -12.42 11.98 43.26
C LYS A 95 -13.48 11.18 44.04
N SER A 96 -13.01 10.33 44.95
CA SER A 96 -13.69 10.05 46.22
C SER A 96 -12.64 9.71 47.30
N VAL A 97 -12.76 10.41 48.43
CA VAL A 97 -11.95 10.33 49.63
C VAL A 97 -12.30 9.08 50.43
N PRO A 98 -11.38 8.51 51.22
CA PRO A 98 -11.76 7.96 52.51
C PRO A 98 -10.93 8.52 53.68
N ALA A 99 -11.52 8.36 54.86
CA ALA A 99 -11.27 9.07 56.10
C ALA A 99 -9.90 8.82 56.79
N LYS A 100 -9.53 9.84 57.58
CA LYS A 100 -8.43 10.00 58.56
C LYS A 100 -8.48 8.96 59.72
N PRO A 101 -7.52 8.94 60.69
CA PRO A 101 -6.08 8.69 60.61
C PRO A 101 -5.60 7.62 61.64
N GLY A 102 -4.66 6.74 61.27
CA GLY A 102 -4.11 5.71 62.17
C GLY A 102 -2.63 5.87 62.45
N ARG A 103 -2.32 6.52 63.58
CA ARG A 103 -1.17 6.36 64.50
C ARG A 103 0.24 6.03 63.95
N SER A 104 1.13 6.96 64.23
CA SER A 104 2.61 6.89 64.31
C SER A 104 3.22 5.53 64.70
N SER A 105 4.27 5.12 63.98
CA SER A 105 5.52 4.68 64.60
C SER A 105 6.68 4.66 63.61
N THR A 106 7.72 5.37 64.01
CA THR A 106 9.10 5.45 63.54
C THR A 106 9.71 4.08 63.23
N GLY A 107 10.47 3.98 62.14
CA GLY A 107 11.16 2.73 61.76
C GLY A 107 12.20 2.96 60.68
N THR A 108 13.34 3.49 61.09
CA THR A 108 14.56 3.68 60.31
C THR A 108 15.07 2.36 59.73
N SER A 109 15.82 2.48 58.62
CA SER A 109 16.74 1.50 58.02
C SER A 109 16.22 0.69 56.83
N LYS A 110 16.75 0.99 55.64
CA LYS A 110 17.25 -0.08 54.77
C LYS A 110 18.49 0.39 54.00
N SER A 111 19.57 -0.21 54.42
CA SER A 111 20.91 -0.17 53.89
C SER A 111 21.05 -0.86 52.53
N LYS A 112 22.06 -0.38 51.80
CA LYS A 112 23.05 -1.13 51.00
C LYS A 112 22.67 -1.69 49.61
N SER A 113 23.42 -1.14 48.65
CA SER A 113 23.84 -1.69 47.37
C SER A 113 24.38 -3.12 47.41
N ALA A 114 24.12 -3.89 46.35
CA ALA A 114 25.05 -4.78 45.64
C ALA A 114 24.35 -5.24 44.33
N LYS A 115 24.81 -4.89 43.12
CA LYS A 115 25.96 -5.38 42.31
C LYS A 115 25.57 -6.55 41.37
N ARG A 116 25.65 -6.28 40.06
CA ARG A 116 26.02 -7.08 38.83
C ARG A 116 26.08 -8.63 38.96
N ALA A 117 25.83 -9.49 37.96
CA ALA A 117 26.03 -9.53 36.48
C ALA A 117 25.16 -10.69 35.91
N ALA A 118 24.54 -10.65 34.72
CA ALA A 118 25.03 -10.98 33.35
C ALA A 118 25.68 -12.35 33.13
N THR A 119 25.01 -13.21 32.32
CA THR A 119 25.50 -14.13 31.25
C THR A 119 24.30 -14.91 30.68
N LYS A 120 23.82 -14.70 29.44
CA LYS A 120 24.24 -15.26 28.14
C LYS A 120 24.44 -16.80 28.08
N THR A 121 23.49 -17.41 27.34
CA THR A 121 23.41 -18.56 26.41
C THR A 121 24.67 -19.40 26.12
N PRO A 122 24.52 -20.63 25.60
CA PRO A 122 24.07 -20.91 24.22
C PRO A 122 22.79 -21.74 24.09
#